data_AF-A0A4U2A5S2-F1
#
_entry.id   AF-A0A4U2A5S2-F1
#
_cell.length_a   1.000
_cell.length_b   1.000
_cell.length_c   1.000
_cell.angle_alpha   90.00
_cell.angle_beta   90.00
_cell.angle_gamma   90.00
#
_symmetry.space_group_name_H-M   'P 1'
#
loop_
_entity.id
_entity.type
_entity.pdbx_description
1 polymer ?
#
loop_
_entity_poly.entity_id
_entity_poly.type
_entity_poly.pdbx_seq_one_letter_code
_entity_poly.pdbx_strand_id
1 'polypeptide(L)'
;MNINSYIKTVLVAVLFISYHLNGLASDLNSVQCLIKNENVIITFDNTMMSSFQVRTRTNSQFNQNTNSGTTRLILNRNQLPAVINITPEDKVWEITPSCAINPLKKRK
;
A
#
# COMPACT_ATOMS: atom_id res chain seq x y z
N MET A 1 -12.94 -24.39 -29.78
CA MET A 1 -11.68 -24.11 -29.06
C MET A 1 -12.05 -23.29 -27.82
N ASN A 2 -12.03 -23.91 -26.65
CA ASN A 2 -12.56 -23.37 -25.39
C ASN A 2 -11.70 -22.20 -24.89
N ILE A 3 -12.24 -20.98 -24.83
CA ILE A 3 -11.60 -19.84 -24.16
C ILE A 3 -12.15 -19.82 -22.73
N ASN A 4 -11.46 -20.54 -21.85
CA ASN A 4 -11.72 -20.50 -20.42
C ASN A 4 -11.23 -19.14 -19.89
N SER A 5 -12.13 -18.15 -19.81
CA SER A 5 -11.87 -16.87 -19.15
C SER A 5 -11.75 -17.10 -17.64
N TYR A 6 -10.55 -17.47 -17.20
CA TYR A 6 -10.16 -17.48 -15.79
C TYR A 6 -10.05 -16.03 -15.29
N ILE A 7 -11.18 -15.44 -14.89
CA ILE A 7 -11.18 -14.18 -14.16
C ILE A 7 -10.68 -14.51 -12.74
N LYS A 8 -9.37 -14.38 -12.53
CA LYS A 8 -8.78 -14.37 -11.17
C LYS A 8 -9.19 -13.07 -10.50
N THR A 9 -10.33 -13.08 -9.81
CA THR A 9 -10.68 -12.05 -8.85
C THR A 9 -9.68 -12.09 -7.70
N VAL A 10 -8.75 -11.13 -7.66
CA VAL A 10 -7.83 -10.97 -6.54
C VAL A 10 -8.55 -10.15 -5.47
N LEU A 11 -8.88 -10.82 -4.36
CA LEU A 11 -9.52 -10.20 -3.20
C LEU A 11 -8.48 -9.34 -2.45
N VAL A 12 -8.62 -8.02 -2.51
CA VAL A 12 -7.84 -7.09 -1.69
C VAL A 12 -8.68 -6.74 -0.46
N ALA A 13 -8.33 -7.28 0.69
CA ALA A 13 -8.96 -6.94 1.96
C ALA A 13 -8.25 -5.72 2.59
N VAL A 14 -8.97 -4.62 2.77
CA VAL A 14 -8.47 -3.42 3.46
C VAL A 14 -9.11 -3.38 4.85
N LEU A 15 -8.29 -3.43 5.90
CA LEU A 15 -8.75 -3.33 7.28
C LEU A 15 -8.44 -1.92 7.80
N PHE A 16 -9.47 -1.11 8.02
CA PHE A 16 -9.32 0.20 8.65
C PHE A 16 -9.26 0.04 10.16
N ILE A 17 -8.16 0.44 10.78
CA ILE A 17 -8.02 0.46 12.23
C ILE A 17 -7.72 1.90 12.64
N SER A 18 -8.75 2.62 13.08
CA SER A 18 -8.63 3.99 13.58
C SER A 18 -8.14 3.98 15.03
N TYR A 19 -6.82 4.05 15.25
CA TYR A 19 -6.28 4.37 16.57
C TYR A 19 -5.87 5.84 16.62
N HIS A 20 -6.58 6.64 17.42
CA HIS A 20 -6.11 7.95 17.86
C HIS A 20 -5.06 7.77 18.96
N LEU A 21 -3.81 7.49 18.57
CA LEU A 21 -2.67 7.49 19.49
C LEU A 21 -2.00 8.87 19.43
N ASN A 22 -2.49 9.77 20.29
CA ASN A 22 -1.73 10.96 20.67
C ASN A 22 -0.49 10.51 21.45
N GLY A 23 0.69 10.80 20.90
CA GLY A 23 1.97 10.73 21.61
C GLY A 23 2.78 9.47 21.33
N LEU A 24 3.63 9.53 20.30
CA LEU A 24 5.06 9.17 20.36
C LEU A 24 5.67 9.16 18.95
N ALA A 25 6.84 9.78 18.86
CA ALA A 25 7.91 9.54 17.90
C ALA A 25 7.78 10.16 16.50
N SER A 26 8.27 11.40 16.43
CA SER A 26 8.65 12.17 15.25
C SER A 26 9.79 11.58 14.40
N ASP A 27 9.97 10.24 14.29
CA ASP A 27 11.08 9.69 13.47
C ASP A 27 10.92 8.24 12.96
N LEU A 28 9.72 7.65 12.98
CA LEU A 28 9.49 6.37 12.31
C LEU A 28 9.08 6.60 10.86
N ASN A 29 9.78 5.97 9.91
CA ASN A 29 9.47 5.98 8.48
C ASN A 29 7.96 6.00 8.24
N SER A 30 7.46 7.00 7.49
CA SER A 30 6.02 7.18 7.20
C SER A 30 5.37 5.98 6.51
N VAL A 31 6.17 5.00 6.08
CA VAL A 31 5.75 3.72 5.52
C VAL A 31 6.57 2.61 6.18
N GLN A 32 5.88 1.57 6.63
CA GLN A 32 6.43 0.34 7.18
C GLN A 32 5.98 -0.85 6.33
N CYS A 33 6.81 -1.89 6.29
CA CYS A 33 6.54 -3.10 5.54
C CYS A 33 6.89 -4.32 6.40
N LEU A 34 5.95 -5.26 6.54
CA LEU A 34 6.12 -6.49 7.29
C LEU A 34 5.75 -7.70 6.41
N ILE A 35 6.62 -8.71 6.36
CA ILE A 35 6.31 -10.00 5.73
C ILE A 35 5.66 -10.90 6.78
N LYS A 36 4.46 -11.42 6.48
CA LYS A 36 3.77 -12.41 7.30
C LYS A 36 3.26 -13.54 6.43
N ASN A 37 3.91 -14.70 6.51
CA ASN A 37 3.69 -15.86 5.64
C ASN A 37 3.85 -15.46 4.15
N GLU A 38 2.82 -15.70 3.33
CA GLU A 38 2.78 -15.34 1.91
C GLU A 38 2.26 -13.91 1.65
N ASN A 39 1.99 -13.15 2.71
CA ASN A 39 1.47 -11.79 2.59
C ASN A 39 2.51 -10.77 3.01
N VAL A 40 2.37 -9.58 2.46
CA VAL A 40 3.11 -8.38 2.82
C VAL A 40 2.10 -7.34 3.32
N ILE A 41 2.33 -6.89 4.54
CA ILE A 41 1.53 -5.88 5.22
C ILE A 41 2.28 -4.57 5.10
N ILE A 42 1.68 -3.59 4.45
CA ILE A 42 2.22 -2.25 4.28
C ILE A 42 1.39 -1.31 5.14
N THR A 43 2.05 -0.61 6.06
CA THR A 43 1.41 0.36 6.94
C THR A 43 1.95 1.73 6.60
N PHE A 44 1.09 2.73 6.46
CA PHE A 44 1.52 4.10 6.31
C PHE A 44 0.58 5.05 7.04
N ASP A 45 1.14 6.14 7.52
CA ASP A 45 0.41 7.17 8.22
C ASP A 45 0.23 8.38 7.31
N ASN A 46 -0.95 8.98 7.35
CA ASN A 46 -1.27 10.21 6.66
C ASN A 46 -1.87 11.21 7.66
N THR A 47 -1.30 12.41 7.74
CA THR A 47 -1.70 13.40 8.76
C THR A 47 -2.96 14.16 8.37
N MET A 48 -3.38 14.07 7.11
CA MET A 48 -4.56 14.73 6.55
C MET A 48 -5.36 13.79 5.67
N MET A 49 -6.59 14.19 5.34
CA MET A 49 -7.40 13.49 4.33
C MET A 49 -6.62 13.37 3.03
N SER A 50 -6.46 12.14 2.56
CA SER A 50 -5.58 11.78 1.46
C SER A 50 -6.28 10.78 0.55
N SER A 51 -5.73 10.59 -0.65
CA SER A 51 -6.07 9.46 -1.50
C SER A 51 -4.81 8.68 -1.80
N PHE A 52 -4.87 7.35 -1.70
CA PHE A 52 -3.77 6.50 -2.12
C PHE A 52 -4.17 5.63 -3.31
N GLN A 53 -3.19 5.39 -4.17
CA GLN A 53 -3.27 4.46 -5.28
C GLN A 53 -2.20 3.39 -5.11
N VAL A 54 -2.59 2.14 -5.27
CA VAL A 54 -1.69 0.98 -5.28
C VAL A 54 -1.73 0.37 -6.67
N ARG A 55 -0.56 0.18 -7.28
CA ARG A 55 -0.38 -0.58 -8.52
C ARG A 55 0.52 -1.77 -8.24
N THR A 56 0.10 -2.96 -8.61
CA THR A 56 0.84 -4.21 -8.40
C THR A 56 1.51 -4.68 -9.69
N ARG A 57 2.50 -5.57 -9.57
CA ARG A 57 3.11 -6.24 -10.73
C ARG A 57 2.10 -7.03 -11.58
N THR A 58 0.99 -7.45 -10.99
CA THR A 58 -0.11 -8.15 -11.68
C THR A 58 -1.01 -7.21 -12.48
N ASN A 59 -0.62 -5.94 -12.67
CA ASN A 59 -1.43 -4.88 -13.27
C ASN A 59 -2.74 -4.60 -12.54
N SER A 60 -2.86 -5.03 -11.28
CA SER A 60 -4.01 -4.68 -10.45
C SER A 60 -3.82 -3.26 -9.94
N GLN A 61 -4.86 -2.45 -10.01
CA GLN A 61 -4.87 -1.09 -9.51
C GLN A 61 -6.00 -0.93 -8.50
N PHE A 62 -5.68 -0.32 -7.37
CA PHE A 62 -6.62 -0.01 -6.30
C PHE A 62 -6.47 1.45 -5.89
N ASN A 63 -7.58 2.17 -5.78
CA ASN A 63 -7.62 3.56 -5.36
C ASN A 63 -8.56 3.68 -4.16
N GLN A 64 -8.16 4.43 -3.14
CA GLN A 64 -9.00 4.66 -1.98
C GLN A 64 -8.71 6.01 -1.33
N ASN A 65 -9.78 6.65 -0.86
CA ASN A 65 -9.68 7.84 -0.02
C ASN A 65 -9.55 7.43 1.43
N THR A 66 -8.67 8.09 2.17
CA THR A 66 -8.46 7.89 3.60
C THR A 66 -8.61 9.22 4.32
N ASN A 67 -9.21 9.18 5.51
CA ASN A 67 -9.09 10.28 6.47
C ASN A 67 -7.68 10.26 7.08
N SER A 68 -7.35 11.27 7.89
CA SER A 68 -6.11 11.24 8.69
C SER A 68 -6.03 9.99 9.57
N GLY A 69 -4.86 9.38 9.65
CA GLY A 69 -4.59 8.23 10.52
C GLY A 69 -3.68 7.20 9.87
N THR A 70 -3.76 5.97 10.38
CA THR A 70 -2.96 4.83 9.92
C THR A 70 -3.75 3.97 8.94
N THR A 71 -3.16 3.72 7.77
CA THR A 71 -3.71 2.81 6.76
C THR A 71 -2.87 1.55 6.68
N ARG A 72 -3.54 0.38 6.59
CA ARG A 72 -2.89 -0.93 6.43
C ARG A 72 -3.38 -1.61 5.15
N LEU A 73 -2.43 -1.98 4.29
CA LEU A 73 -2.65 -2.75 3.08
C LEU A 73 -2.07 -4.14 3.24
N ILE A 74 -2.84 -5.15 2.85
CA ILE A 74 -2.39 -6.54 2.83
C ILE A 74 -2.36 -6.96 1.36
N LEU A 75 -1.16 -7.23 0.87
CA LEU A 75 -0.94 -7.72 -0.49
C LEU A 75 -0.38 -9.14 -0.43
N ASN A 76 -0.79 -9.99 -1.36
CA ASN A 76 -0.09 -11.25 -1.54
C ASN A 76 1.31 -10.95 -2.09
N ARG A 77 2.32 -11.71 -1.65
CA ARG A 77 3.71 -11.55 -2.08
C ARG A 77 3.88 -11.67 -3.60
N ASN A 78 3.01 -12.42 -4.28
CA ASN A 78 2.99 -12.53 -5.75
C ASN A 78 2.53 -11.26 -6.48
N GLN A 79 1.90 -10.31 -5.78
CA GLN A 79 1.49 -9.02 -6.31
C GLN A 79 2.63 -7.99 -6.28
N LEU A 80 3.75 -8.31 -5.63
CA LEU A 80 4.90 -7.42 -5.52
C LEU A 80 5.85 -7.56 -6.74
N PRO A 81 6.62 -6.51 -7.09
CA PRO A 81 6.64 -5.19 -6.45
C PRO A 81 5.32 -4.42 -6.63
N ALA A 82 5.01 -3.57 -5.66
CA ALA A 82 3.85 -2.69 -5.69
C ALA A 82 4.28 -1.24 -5.53
N VAL A 83 3.70 -0.35 -6.33
CA VAL A 83 3.91 1.09 -6.26
C VAL A 83 2.73 1.73 -5.55
N ILE A 84 3.00 2.48 -4.49
CA ILE A 84 2.03 3.22 -3.71
C ILE A 84 2.26 4.71 -3.95
N ASN A 85 1.22 5.43 -4.37
CA ASN A 85 1.23 6.87 -4.53
C ASN A 85 0.19 7.47 -3.58
N ILE A 86 0.58 8.43 -2.75
CA ILE A 86 -0.31 9.15 -1.83
C ILE A 86 -0.40 10.62 -2.24
N THR A 87 -1.62 11.12 -2.38
CA THR A 87 -1.98 12.50 -2.70
C THR A 87 -2.73 13.10 -1.50
N PRO A 88 -2.49 14.37 -1.09
CA PRO A 88 -1.68 15.40 -1.76
C PRO A 88 -0.19 15.40 -1.38
N GLU A 89 0.27 14.53 -0.48
CA GLU A 89 1.67 14.51 -0.04
C GLU A 89 2.67 14.23 -1.17
N ASP A 90 2.19 13.74 -2.32
CA ASP A 90 2.97 13.52 -3.53
C ASP A 90 4.13 12.52 -3.34
N LYS A 91 4.00 11.68 -2.31
CA LYS A 91 4.96 10.63 -1.99
C LYS A 91 4.63 9.37 -2.78
N VAL A 92 5.66 8.83 -3.42
CA VAL A 92 5.57 7.59 -4.18
C VAL A 92 6.61 6.62 -3.63
N TRP A 93 6.20 5.39 -3.34
CA TRP A 93 7.08 4.33 -2.87
C TRP A 93 6.88 3.08 -3.71
N GLU A 94 7.97 2.39 -3.99
CA GLU A 94 7.95 1.01 -4.48
C GLU A 94 8.28 0.07 -3.33
N ILE A 95 7.41 -0.91 -3.11
CA ILE A 95 7.58 -1.96 -2.12
C ILE A 95 7.94 -3.25 -2.86
N THR A 96 9.09 -3.83 -2.53
CA THR A 96 9.57 -5.07 -3.17
C THR A 96 9.04 -6.33 -2.45
N PRO A 97 9.14 -7.54 -3.08
CA PRO A 97 8.81 -8.81 -2.43
C PRO A 97 9.63 -9.15 -1.17
N SER A 98 10.72 -8.43 -0.92
CA SER A 98 11.57 -8.54 0.27
C SER A 98 11.28 -7.46 1.32
N CYS A 99 10.17 -6.73 1.17
CA CYS A 99 9.81 -5.58 2.00
C CYS A 99 10.80 -4.40 1.96
N ALA A 100 11.61 -4.29 0.90
CA ALA A 100 12.39 -3.07 0.70
C ALA A 100 11.43 -1.93 0.29
N ILE A 101 11.55 -0.78 0.97
CA ILE A 101 10.73 0.42 0.73
C ILE A 101 11.62 1.43 0.00
N ASN A 102 11.37 1.63 -1.28
CA ASN A 102 12.16 2.53 -2.11
C ASN A 102 11.34 3.78 -2.44
N PRO A 103 11.69 4.96 -1.90
CA PRO A 103 11.04 6.20 -2.32
C PRO A 103 11.37 6.48 -3.78
N LEU A 104 10.35 6.63 -4.62
CA LEU A 104 10.50 7.01 -6.02
C LEU A 104 10.48 8.53 -6.10
N LYS A 105 11.53 9.12 -6.69
CA LYS A 105 11.50 10.55 -7.06
C LYS A 105 10.40 10.74 -8.10
N LYS A 106 9.42 11.61 -7.83
CA LYS A 106 8.55 12.12 -8.91
C LYS A 106 9.46 12.72 -9.98
N ARG A 107 9.33 12.26 -11.22
CA ARG A 107 9.91 12.98 -12.36
C ARG A 107 9.21 14.34 -12.39
N LYS A 108 9.99 15.41 -12.22
CA LYS A 108 9.53 16.80 -12.36
C LYS A 108 9.06 17.07 -13.77
#